data_AF-A0A553JK25-F1
#
_entry.id   AF-A0A553JK25-F1
#
_cell.length_a   1.000
_cell.length_b   1.000
_cell.length_c   1.000
_cell.angle_alpha   90.00
_cell.angle_beta   90.00
_cell.angle_gamma   90.00
#
_symmetry.space_group_name_H-M   'P 1'
#
loop_
_entity.id
_entity.type
_entity.pdbx_description
1 polymer ?
#
loop_
_entity_poly.entity_id
_entity_poly.type
_entity_poly.pdbx_seq_one_letter_code
_entity_poly.pdbx_strand_id
1 'polypeptide(L)'
;MGFWGRLFGSSHAVNAMVDGVTNGLDALVYTDEEKSLDAAKERSEARGMLVSWMAATQGQNLARRFIALVIAGIWVFQYLTVTLLSIISIWVGDPEGFERSAKVIGENAEQMNAAMMLVLGFYFAAPHMGLIAKSALERFAHKSRD
;
A
#
# COMPACT_ATOMS: atom_id res chain seq x y z
N MET A 1 -13.74 -17.30 10.18
CA MET A 1 -12.40 -17.21 9.53
C MET A 1 -12.49 -16.24 8.35
N GLY A 2 -12.46 -14.93 8.60
CA GLY A 2 -12.69 -13.92 7.55
C GLY A 2 -11.41 -13.26 7.06
N PHE A 3 -11.43 -12.74 5.82
CA PHE A 3 -10.40 -11.91 5.19
C PHE A 3 -9.85 -10.82 6.13
N TRP A 4 -10.74 -10.19 6.91
CA TRP A 4 -10.39 -9.21 7.94
C TRP A 4 -9.53 -9.78 9.09
N GLY A 5 -9.76 -11.04 9.48
CA GLY A 5 -8.94 -11.74 10.48
C GLY A 5 -7.53 -12.06 9.97
N ARG A 6 -7.33 -12.21 8.65
CA ARG A 6 -5.98 -12.35 8.06
C ARG A 6 -5.24 -11.01 7.99
N LEU A 7 -5.97 -9.90 7.85
CA LEU A 7 -5.38 -8.56 7.79
C LEU A 7 -4.93 -8.06 9.18
N PHE A 8 -5.67 -8.40 10.24
CA PHE A 8 -5.39 -7.98 11.62
C PHE A 8 -4.78 -9.05 12.53
N GLY A 9 -4.86 -10.34 12.17
CA GLY A 9 -4.27 -11.46 12.92
C GLY A 9 -2.81 -11.77 12.57
N SER A 10 -2.20 -10.98 11.68
CA SER A 10 -0.79 -11.11 11.28
C SER A 10 0.18 -10.84 12.43
N SER A 11 -0.21 -10.14 13.49
CA SER A 11 0.61 -9.91 14.68
C SER A 11 0.96 -11.22 15.41
N HIS A 12 0.04 -12.17 15.48
CA HIS A 12 0.30 -13.45 16.14
C HIS A 12 1.16 -14.39 15.28
N ALA A 13 0.99 -14.35 13.95
CA ALA A 13 1.82 -15.10 13.00
C ALA A 13 3.26 -14.54 12.91
N VAL A 14 3.41 -13.21 13.03
CA VAL A 14 4.72 -12.56 13.09
C VAL A 14 5.46 -12.93 14.38
N ASN A 15 4.78 -12.96 15.53
CA ASN A 15 5.41 -13.40 16.79
C ASN A 15 5.85 -14.87 16.72
N ALA A 16 5.04 -15.76 16.14
CA ALA A 16 5.43 -17.17 15.96
C ALA A 16 6.58 -17.36 14.96
N MET A 17 6.69 -16.49 13.94
CA MET A 17 7.81 -16.48 13.01
C MET A 17 9.09 -15.93 13.65
N VAL A 18 8.96 -14.93 14.52
CA VAL A 18 10.08 -14.40 15.34
C VAL A 18 10.56 -15.46 16.32
N ASP A 19 9.67 -16.15 17.03
CA ASP A 19 10.05 -17.23 17.95
C ASP A 19 10.72 -18.42 17.22
N GLY A 20 10.26 -18.74 15.99
CA GLY A 20 10.87 -19.77 15.15
C GLY A 20 12.28 -19.41 14.65
N VAL A 21 12.52 -18.14 14.32
CA VAL A 21 13.84 -17.64 13.88
C VAL A 21 14.80 -17.51 15.07
N THR A 22 14.31 -17.09 16.23
CA THR A 22 15.14 -16.92 17.44
C THR A 22 15.64 -18.28 17.95
N ASN A 23 14.78 -19.30 17.94
CA ASN A 23 15.17 -20.67 18.30
C ASN A 23 15.98 -21.39 17.21
N GLY A 24 15.83 -20.99 15.94
CA GLY A 24 16.62 -21.52 14.82
C GLY A 24 18.05 -20.97 14.75
N LEU A 25 18.25 -19.72 15.19
CA LEU A 25 19.57 -19.09 15.26
C LEU A 25 20.43 -19.58 16.44
N ASP A 26 19.82 -20.01 17.55
CA ASP A 26 20.54 -20.54 18.72
C ASP A 26 21.10 -21.97 18.50
N ALA A 27 20.67 -22.64 17.43
CA ALA A 27 21.09 -24.00 17.07
C ALA A 27 22.32 -24.05 16.14
N LEU A 28 22.72 -22.92 15.55
CA LEU A 28 23.89 -22.84 14.67
C LEU A 28 25.07 -22.25 15.43
N VAL A 29 25.75 -23.13 16.16
CA VAL A 29 27.02 -22.86 16.86
C VAL A 29 28.06 -22.33 15.86
N TYR A 30 28.16 -21.00 15.82
CA TYR A 30 29.25 -20.24 15.20
C TYR A 30 30.37 -20.06 16.24
N THR A 31 31.61 -20.35 15.85
CA THR A 31 32.81 -20.25 16.70
C THR A 31 33.07 -18.81 17.15
N ASP A 32 33.54 -18.64 18.40
CA ASP A 32 33.57 -17.35 19.11
C ASP A 32 34.49 -16.28 18.50
N GLU A 33 35.41 -16.66 17.58
CA GLU A 33 36.33 -15.72 16.92
C GLU A 33 35.73 -15.05 15.68
N GLU A 34 34.91 -15.73 14.87
CA GLU A 34 34.16 -15.12 13.74
C GLU A 34 32.99 -14.25 14.23
N LYS A 35 32.47 -14.58 15.41
CA LYS A 35 31.32 -13.97 16.11
C LYS A 35 31.54 -12.53 16.56
N SER A 36 32.75 -11.97 16.48
CA SER A 36 33.04 -10.59 16.93
C SER A 36 33.04 -9.58 15.79
N LEU A 37 33.60 -9.95 14.63
CA LEU A 37 33.65 -9.11 13.43
C LEU A 37 32.36 -9.18 12.63
N ASP A 38 31.78 -10.38 12.46
CA ASP A 38 30.52 -10.52 11.72
C ASP A 38 29.30 -10.16 12.59
N ALA A 39 29.30 -10.42 13.90
CA ALA A 39 28.17 -9.98 14.73
C ALA A 39 28.09 -8.45 14.92
N ALA A 40 29.17 -7.70 14.69
CA ALA A 40 29.10 -6.24 14.63
C ALA A 40 28.41 -5.76 13.34
N LYS A 41 28.69 -6.46 12.23
CA LYS A 41 28.13 -6.20 10.91
C LYS A 41 26.67 -6.65 10.81
N GLU A 42 26.36 -7.86 11.27
CA GLU A 42 24.98 -8.37 11.43
C GLU A 42 24.18 -7.53 12.41
N ARG A 43 24.74 -7.08 13.54
CA ARG A 43 24.00 -6.16 14.44
C ARG A 43 23.76 -4.81 13.78
N SER A 44 24.67 -4.31 12.94
CA SER A 44 24.48 -3.06 12.21
C SER A 44 23.42 -3.21 11.12
N GLU A 45 23.45 -4.29 10.35
CA GLU A 45 22.44 -4.60 9.32
C GLU A 45 21.08 -4.94 9.94
N ALA A 46 21.03 -5.74 11.01
CA ALA A 46 19.82 -6.06 11.74
C ALA A 46 19.23 -4.81 12.41
N ARG A 47 20.05 -3.90 12.94
CA ARG A 47 19.58 -2.58 13.42
C ARG A 47 19.07 -1.72 12.27
N GLY A 48 19.73 -1.73 11.11
CA GLY A 48 19.22 -1.06 9.91
C GLY A 48 17.88 -1.64 9.45
N MET A 49 17.72 -2.96 9.52
CA MET A 49 16.49 -3.67 9.20
C MET A 49 15.39 -3.38 10.22
N LEU A 50 15.71 -3.34 11.51
CA LEU A 50 14.77 -2.95 12.57
C LEU A 50 14.38 -1.47 12.47
N VAL A 51 15.32 -0.57 12.16
CA VAL A 51 15.04 0.86 11.98
C VAL A 51 14.20 1.11 10.73
N SER A 52 14.52 0.45 9.61
CA SER A 52 13.70 0.52 8.40
C SER A 52 12.33 -0.13 8.59
N TRP A 53 12.25 -1.24 9.35
CA TRP A 53 10.99 -1.84 9.74
C TRP A 53 10.19 -0.92 10.66
N MET A 54 10.80 -0.28 11.67
CA MET A 54 10.16 0.72 12.53
C MET A 54 9.74 1.97 11.75
N ALA A 55 10.54 2.43 10.79
CA ALA A 55 10.18 3.55 9.91
C ALA A 55 9.03 3.17 8.97
N ALA A 56 8.98 1.93 8.49
CA ALA A 56 7.89 1.41 7.67
C ALA A 56 6.61 1.14 8.48
N THR A 57 6.75 0.73 9.74
CA THR A 57 5.65 0.46 10.69
C THR A 57 5.27 1.66 11.55
N GLN A 58 5.96 2.81 11.43
CA GLN A 58 5.56 4.04 12.09
C GLN A 58 4.10 4.31 11.76
N GLY A 59 3.26 4.38 12.80
CA GLY A 59 1.81 4.48 12.67
C GLY A 59 1.36 5.65 11.78
N GLN A 60 2.18 6.69 11.64
CA GLN A 60 1.95 7.81 10.73
C GLN A 60 1.93 7.38 9.25
N ASN A 61 2.82 6.48 8.82
CA ASN A 61 2.87 6.01 7.43
C ASN A 61 1.67 5.10 7.12
N LEU A 62 1.27 4.26 8.08
CA LEU A 62 0.09 3.41 7.94
C LEU A 62 -1.21 4.24 7.96
N ALA A 63 -1.36 5.16 8.90
CA ALA A 63 -2.53 6.04 9.02
C ALA A 63 -2.73 6.89 7.76
N ARG A 64 -1.64 7.40 7.20
CA ARG A 64 -1.66 8.20 5.97
C ARG A 64 -2.16 7.39 4.76
N ARG A 65 -1.70 6.14 4.60
CA ARG A 65 -2.17 5.23 3.54
C ARG A 65 -3.63 4.82 3.76
N PHE A 66 -4.02 4.63 5.01
CA PHE A 66 -5.39 4.29 5.37
C PHE A 66 -6.36 5.43 5.03
N ILE A 67 -6.03 6.68 5.36
CA ILE A 67 -6.84 7.85 4.99
C ILE A 67 -6.98 7.95 3.46
N ALA A 68 -5.88 7.77 2.72
CA ALA A 68 -5.92 7.77 1.25
C ALA A 68 -6.84 6.66 0.70
N LEU A 69 -6.79 5.45 1.27
CA LEU A 69 -7.67 4.34 0.89
C LEU A 69 -9.14 4.64 1.18
N VAL A 70 -9.46 5.20 2.36
CA VAL A 70 -10.84 5.52 2.75
C VAL A 70 -11.43 6.59 1.83
N ILE A 71 -10.69 7.66 1.55
CA ILE A 71 -11.15 8.75 0.68
C ILE A 71 -11.33 8.24 -0.76
N ALA A 72 -10.36 7.49 -1.29
CA ALA A 72 -10.47 6.88 -2.61
C ALA A 72 -11.64 5.89 -2.68
N GLY A 73 -11.87 5.12 -1.61
CA GLY A 73 -12.99 4.19 -1.50
C GLY A 73 -14.35 4.89 -1.57
N ILE A 74 -14.52 6.01 -0.86
CA ILE A 74 -15.74 6.82 -0.92
C ILE A 74 -15.97 7.36 -2.34
N TRP A 75 -14.91 7.84 -2.99
CA TRP A 75 -14.99 8.35 -4.36
C TRP A 75 -15.40 7.26 -5.36
N VAL A 76 -14.79 6.07 -5.29
CA VAL A 76 -15.19 4.91 -6.13
C VAL A 76 -16.63 4.49 -5.81
N PHE A 77 -17.04 4.51 -4.55
CA PHE A 77 -18.39 4.15 -4.14
C PHE A 77 -19.45 5.10 -4.72
N GLN A 78 -19.15 6.39 -4.82
CA GLN A 78 -20.04 7.35 -5.51
C GLN A 78 -20.22 6.97 -6.98
N TYR A 79 -19.16 6.65 -7.71
CA TYR A 79 -19.24 6.21 -9.11
C TYR A 79 -20.05 4.92 -9.30
N LEU A 80 -19.86 3.95 -8.40
CA LEU A 80 -20.66 2.73 -8.41
C LEU A 80 -22.15 3.04 -8.17
N THR A 81 -22.45 3.93 -7.22
CA THR A 81 -23.82 4.35 -6.92
C THR A 81 -24.46 5.06 -8.12
N VAL A 82 -23.75 5.98 -8.77
CA VAL A 82 -24.22 6.67 -9.99
C VAL A 82 -24.51 5.65 -11.08
N THR A 83 -23.59 4.72 -11.31
CA THR A 83 -23.76 3.68 -12.35
C THR A 83 -24.97 2.81 -12.08
N LEU A 84 -25.18 2.39 -10.82
CA LEU A 84 -26.35 1.61 -10.43
C LEU A 84 -27.65 2.39 -10.63
N LEU A 85 -27.70 3.66 -10.19
CA LEU A 85 -28.87 4.52 -10.37
C LEU A 85 -29.19 4.76 -11.84
N SER A 86 -28.18 4.98 -12.68
CA SER A 86 -28.33 5.13 -14.13
C SER A 86 -28.79 3.85 -14.83
N ILE A 87 -28.38 2.67 -14.34
CA ILE A 87 -28.90 1.41 -14.87
C ILE A 87 -30.37 1.25 -14.45
N ILE A 88 -30.68 1.46 -13.17
CA ILE A 88 -32.04 1.30 -12.63
C ILE A 88 -33.03 2.24 -13.32
N SER A 89 -32.63 3.48 -13.64
CA SER A 89 -33.52 4.44 -14.30
C SER A 89 -34.03 3.95 -15.65
N ILE A 90 -33.26 3.14 -16.39
CA ILE A 90 -33.69 2.58 -17.68
C ILE A 90 -34.87 1.61 -17.53
N TRP A 91 -34.95 0.91 -16.39
CA TRP A 91 -35.91 -0.19 -16.19
C TRP A 91 -37.13 0.20 -15.36
N VAL A 92 -37.17 1.41 -14.82
CA VAL A 92 -38.25 1.86 -13.93
C VAL A 92 -39.26 2.72 -14.68
N GLY A 93 -40.54 2.64 -14.30
CA GLY A 93 -41.61 3.38 -14.98
C GLY A 93 -41.58 4.90 -14.76
N ASP A 94 -40.95 5.36 -13.68
CA ASP A 94 -40.73 6.78 -13.37
C ASP A 94 -39.24 7.04 -13.07
N PRO A 95 -38.42 7.35 -14.09
CA PRO A 95 -36.97 7.43 -13.96
C PRO A 95 -36.46 8.74 -13.36
N GLU A 96 -37.29 9.79 -13.27
CA GLU A 96 -36.84 11.17 -13.05
C GLU A 96 -36.05 11.31 -11.73
N GLY A 97 -36.53 10.68 -10.65
CA GLY A 97 -35.85 10.70 -9.35
C GLY A 97 -34.47 10.02 -9.37
N PHE A 98 -34.34 8.91 -10.10
CA PHE A 98 -33.10 8.16 -10.22
C PHE A 98 -32.08 8.89 -11.08
N GLU A 99 -32.51 9.45 -12.21
CA GLU A 99 -31.66 10.24 -13.10
C GLU A 99 -31.15 11.49 -12.41
N ARG A 100 -32.01 12.19 -11.67
CA ARG A 100 -31.62 13.39 -10.92
C ARG A 100 -30.63 13.06 -9.80
N SER A 101 -30.83 11.94 -9.11
CA SER A 101 -29.90 11.47 -8.07
C SER A 101 -28.55 11.08 -8.67
N ALA A 102 -28.55 10.33 -9.77
CA ALA A 102 -27.34 9.94 -10.50
C ALA A 102 -26.56 11.18 -10.97
N LYS A 103 -27.25 12.19 -11.50
CA LYS A 103 -26.64 13.43 -11.95
C LYS A 103 -25.97 14.21 -10.82
N VAL A 104 -26.68 14.46 -9.72
CA VAL A 104 -26.13 15.22 -8.57
C VAL A 104 -24.93 14.49 -7.96
N ILE A 105 -25.02 13.17 -7.78
CA ILE A 105 -23.91 12.38 -7.21
C ILE A 105 -22.74 12.34 -8.20
N GLY A 106 -23.00 12.22 -9.50
CA GLY A 106 -21.99 12.22 -10.56
C GLY A 106 -21.22 13.53 -10.63
N GLU A 107 -21.92 14.66 -10.61
CA GLU A 107 -21.30 16.00 -10.61
C GLU A 107 -20.39 16.20 -9.39
N ASN A 108 -20.81 15.73 -8.21
CA ASN A 108 -19.97 15.78 -7.00
C ASN A 108 -18.72 14.90 -7.12
N ALA A 109 -18.85 13.69 -7.67
CA ALA A 109 -17.72 12.79 -7.88
C ALA A 109 -16.71 13.36 -8.90
N GLU A 110 -17.20 13.98 -9.97
CA GLU A 110 -16.37 14.63 -10.98
C GLU A 110 -15.58 15.82 -10.44
N GLN A 111 -16.20 16.66 -9.60
CA GLN A 111 -15.49 17.77 -8.94
C GLN A 111 -14.30 17.27 -8.10
N MET A 112 -14.39 16.07 -7.54
CA MET A 112 -13.33 15.46 -6.76
C MET A 112 -12.23 14.80 -7.60
N ASN A 113 -12.40 14.65 -8.93
CA ASN A 113 -11.44 13.93 -9.78
C ASN A 113 -10.02 14.50 -9.72
N ALA A 114 -9.87 15.82 -9.83
CA ALA A 114 -8.55 16.45 -9.79
C ALA A 114 -7.82 16.19 -8.46
N ALA A 115 -8.54 16.33 -7.35
CA ALA A 115 -8.01 16.04 -6.02
C ALA A 115 -7.66 14.55 -5.86
N MET A 116 -8.51 13.66 -6.38
CA MET A 116 -8.28 12.22 -6.32
C MET A 116 -7.10 11.75 -7.18
N MET A 117 -6.92 12.31 -8.36
CA MET A 117 -5.75 12.01 -9.21
C MET A 117 -4.44 12.41 -8.53
N LEU A 118 -4.43 13.53 -7.78
CA LEU A 118 -3.29 13.94 -6.97
C LEU A 118 -3.00 12.96 -5.82
N VAL A 119 -4.04 12.57 -5.07
CA VAL A 119 -3.90 11.60 -3.97
C VAL A 119 -3.39 10.26 -4.51
N LEU A 120 -3.97 9.75 -5.59
CA LEU A 120 -3.56 8.49 -6.21
C LEU A 120 -2.13 8.58 -6.75
N GLY A 121 -1.78 9.69 -7.41
CA GLY A 121 -0.42 9.93 -7.89
C GLY A 121 0.61 9.95 -6.77
N PHE A 122 0.31 10.63 -5.67
CA PHE A 122 1.25 10.72 -4.54
C PHE A 122 1.43 9.38 -3.81
N TYR A 123 0.36 8.60 -3.62
CA TYR A 123 0.44 7.37 -2.82
C TYR A 123 0.72 6.10 -3.62
N PHE A 124 0.26 6.03 -4.86
CA PHE A 124 0.42 4.85 -5.70
C PHE A 124 1.45 5.06 -6.82
N ALA A 125 1.57 6.25 -7.42
CA ALA A 125 2.57 6.46 -8.48
C ALA A 125 3.97 6.76 -7.91
N ALA A 126 4.09 7.66 -6.92
CA ALA A 126 5.40 8.10 -6.40
C ALA A 126 6.37 6.97 -5.97
N PRO A 127 5.93 5.89 -5.29
CA PRO A 127 6.81 4.77 -4.95
C PRO A 127 7.37 4.03 -6.18
N HIS A 128 6.62 4.02 -7.28
CA HIS A 128 6.99 3.34 -8.52
C HIS A 128 7.73 4.26 -9.51
N MET A 129 7.62 5.59 -9.37
CA MET A 129 8.37 6.56 -10.18
C MET A 129 9.90 6.39 -10.03
N GLY A 130 10.39 6.01 -8.85
CA GLY A 130 11.81 5.73 -8.62
C GLY A 130 12.31 4.51 -9.42
N LEU A 131 11.47 3.47 -9.55
CA LEU A 131 11.79 2.30 -10.38
C LEU A 131 11.81 2.66 -11.87
N ILE A 132 10.83 3.43 -12.33
CA ILE A 132 10.76 3.90 -13.71
C ILE A 132 11.96 4.79 -14.05
N ALA A 133 12.32 5.72 -13.17
CA ALA A 133 13.49 6.58 -13.34
C ALA A 133 14.80 5.77 -13.35
N LYS A 134 14.95 4.79 -12.45
CA LYS A 134 16.11 3.90 -12.41
C LYS A 134 16.22 3.06 -13.69
N SER A 135 15.13 2.43 -14.12
CA SER A 135 15.11 1.65 -15.37
C SER A 135 15.33 2.51 -16.62
N ALA A 136 14.88 3.76 -16.62
CA ALA A 136 15.18 4.71 -17.70
C ALA A 136 16.67 5.09 -17.71
N LEU A 137 17.24 5.41 -16.55
CA LEU A 137 18.67 5.73 -16.41
C LEU A 137 19.56 4.54 -16.81
N GLU A 138 19.19 3.31 -16.45
CA GLU A 138 19.90 2.09 -16.87
C GLU A 138 19.85 1.90 -18.39
N ARG A 139 18.70 2.15 -19.03
CA ARG A 139 18.57 2.11 -20.49
C ARG A 139 19.40 3.19 -21.19
N PHE A 140 19.45 4.41 -20.65
CA PHE A 140 20.29 5.49 -21.20
C PHE A 140 21.79 5.21 -21.00
N ALA A 141 22.17 4.67 -19.84
CA ALA A 141 23.56 4.28 -19.54
C ALA A 141 24.04 3.10 -20.40
N HIS A 142 23.14 2.18 -20.80
CA HIS A 142 23.49 1.10 -21.72
C HIS A 142 23.65 1.59 -23.16
N LYS A 143 22.85 2.59 -23.57
CA LYS A 143 22.93 3.21 -24.90
C LYS A 143 24.18 4.07 -25.11
N SER A 144 24.87 4.48 -24.05
CA SER A 144 26.13 5.25 -24.14
C SER A 144 27.39 4.38 -24.17
N ARG A 145 27.26 3.04 -24.14
CA ARG A 145 28.39 2.09 -24.19
C ARG A 145 28.53 1.36 -25.53
N ASP A 146 27.64 1.63 -26.48
CA ASP A 146 27.73 1.26 -27.90
C ASP A 146 27.95 2.54 -28.74
#